data_AF-A0A1C5SAR1-F1
#
_entry.id   AF-A0A1C5SAR1-F1
#
_cell.length_a   1.000
_cell.length_b   1.000
_cell.length_c   1.000
_cell.angle_alpha   90.00
_cell.angle_beta   90.00
_cell.angle_gamma   90.00
#
_symmetry.space_group_name_H-M   'P 1'
#
loop_
_entity.id
_entity.type
_entity.pdbx_description
1 polymer ?
#
loop_
_entity_poly.entity_id
_entity_poly.type
_entity_poly.pdbx_seq_one_letter_code
_entity_poly.pdbx_strand_id
1 'polypeptide(L)'
;MLEVYWGGIISNKLFLMALAKISFVNKSIKFEICMPGVIITLIMFLVILVFVFIKEYISLVNTDITKLIYATSIYQNENNKNKTYKGILGLIVIIIAYVIILYYKKFNIPFPIAIMITVLMVILGTTLLFKGFFTFIVSKLIDNKNFLYKGTNVLSYNNIIFRIRDNNKVLGQIAILITCCLTSAIVAITTKSLLVQGKDSEYPYSLTYIGDINNEVVNNAINLSKEKIDYKLTTEVIPYEVESSQIPLANNINIIKF
;
A
#
# COMPACT_ATOMS: atom_id res chain seq x y z
N MET A 1 27.56 -18.13 -4.87
CA MET A 1 26.17 -18.64 -4.67
C MET A 1 25.82 -18.79 -3.19
N LEU A 2 26.68 -19.38 -2.34
CA LEU A 2 26.44 -19.51 -0.88
C LEU A 2 26.26 -18.18 -0.13
N GLU A 3 27.02 -17.13 -0.43
CA GLU A 3 26.91 -15.84 0.29
C GLU A 3 25.53 -15.17 0.14
N VAL A 4 24.88 -15.34 -1.01
CA VAL A 4 23.54 -14.79 -1.27
C VAL A 4 22.48 -15.49 -0.42
N TYR A 5 22.62 -16.80 -0.20
CA TYR A 5 21.70 -17.56 0.65
C TYR A 5 21.77 -17.09 2.11
N TRP A 6 22.97 -16.88 2.64
CA TRP A 6 23.15 -16.38 4.01
C TRP A 6 22.57 -14.98 4.19
N GLY A 7 22.79 -14.07 3.24
CA GLY A 7 22.22 -12.72 3.26
C GLY A 7 20.70 -12.71 3.27
N GLY A 8 20.06 -13.53 2.41
CA GLY A 8 18.61 -13.66 2.35
C GLY A 8 18.01 -14.24 3.63
N ILE A 9 18.66 -15.26 4.20
CA ILE A 9 18.25 -15.91 5.46
C ILE A 9 18.30 -14.91 6.63
N ILE A 10 19.36 -14.12 6.72
CA ILE A 10 19.52 -13.08 7.75
C ILE A 10 18.47 -11.97 7.59
N SER A 11 18.26 -11.49 6.35
CA SER A 11 17.27 -10.46 6.04
C SER A 11 15.84 -10.91 6.36
N ASN A 12 15.49 -12.16 6.02
CA ASN A 12 14.19 -12.74 6.34
C ASN A 12 13.95 -12.77 7.87
N LYS A 13 14.96 -13.18 8.65
CA LYS A 13 14.85 -13.18 10.11
C LYS A 13 14.68 -11.77 10.68
N LEU A 14 15.41 -10.78 10.15
CA LEU A 14 15.27 -9.38 10.54
C LEU A 14 13.86 -8.87 10.26
N PHE A 15 13.31 -9.18 9.08
CA PHE A 15 11.95 -8.79 8.71
C PHE A 15 10.88 -9.44 9.60
N LEU A 16 10.98 -10.75 9.84
CA LEU A 16 10.06 -11.46 10.75
C LEU A 16 10.12 -10.91 12.17
N MET A 17 11.31 -10.60 12.67
CA MET A 17 11.49 -9.98 14.00
C MET A 17 10.89 -8.58 14.05
N ALA A 18 11.05 -7.78 12.98
CA ALA A 18 10.44 -6.46 12.87
C ALA A 18 8.90 -6.55 12.87
N LEU A 19 8.34 -7.49 12.12
CA LEU A 19 6.89 -7.75 12.11
C LEU A 19 6.38 -8.20 13.48
N ALA A 20 7.07 -9.11 14.16
CA ALA A 20 6.69 -9.57 15.50
C ALA A 20 6.67 -8.42 16.51
N LYS A 21 7.67 -7.52 16.44
CA LYS A 21 7.74 -6.31 17.27
C LYS A 21 6.59 -5.35 16.98
N ILE A 22 6.24 -5.13 15.71
CA ILE A 22 5.09 -4.29 15.31
C ILE A 22 3.75 -4.92 15.74
N SER A 23 3.69 -6.26 15.80
CA SER A 23 2.51 -7.03 16.19
C SER A 23 2.36 -7.21 17.71
N PHE A 24 3.27 -6.65 18.53
CA PHE A 24 3.29 -6.80 20.00
C PHE A 24 3.34 -8.28 20.47
N VAL A 25 3.86 -9.17 19.64
CA VAL A 25 4.03 -10.59 20.00
C VAL A 25 5.38 -10.75 20.70
N ASN A 26 5.36 -10.91 22.03
CA ASN A 26 6.56 -11.00 22.89
C ASN A 26 7.28 -12.36 22.85
N LYS A 27 7.25 -13.06 21.70
CA LYS A 27 7.86 -14.39 21.54
C LYS A 27 9.04 -14.31 20.58
N SER A 28 10.21 -14.75 21.05
CA SER A 28 11.40 -14.91 20.21
C SER A 28 11.15 -15.99 19.16
N ILE A 29 11.02 -15.59 17.89
CA ILE A 29 10.88 -16.52 16.77
C ILE A 29 12.20 -17.28 16.60
N LYS A 30 12.17 -18.60 16.84
CA LYS A 30 13.33 -19.48 16.65
C LYS A 30 13.65 -19.60 15.16
N PHE A 31 14.92 -19.82 14.85
CA PHE A 31 15.43 -19.93 13.49
C PHE A 31 15.06 -21.31 12.92
N GLU A 32 13.87 -21.43 12.33
CA GLU A 32 13.44 -22.65 11.64
C GLU A 32 13.55 -22.45 10.14
N ILE A 33 14.55 -23.10 9.52
CA ILE A 33 14.68 -23.12 8.07
C ILE A 33 13.76 -24.21 7.54
N CYS A 34 12.62 -23.80 7.00
CA CYS A 34 11.69 -24.70 6.34
C CYS A 34 12.23 -25.10 4.96
N MET A 35 12.96 -26.22 4.89
CA MET A 35 13.47 -26.77 3.63
C MET A 35 12.43 -26.96 2.52
N PRO A 36 11.20 -27.45 2.77
CA PRO A 36 10.22 -27.56 1.69
C PRO A 36 9.79 -26.19 1.13
N GLY A 37 9.80 -25.14 1.95
CA GLY A 37 9.53 -23.76 1.51
C GLY A 37 10.60 -23.21 0.57
N VAL A 38 11.87 -23.57 0.81
CA VAL A 38 12.98 -23.19 -0.08
C VAL A 38 12.83 -23.85 -1.45
N ILE A 39 12.43 -25.13 -1.49
CA ILE A 39 12.25 -25.86 -2.76
C ILE A 39 11.09 -25.28 -3.57
N ILE A 40 9.96 -24.98 -2.93
CA ILE A 40 8.78 -24.38 -3.59
C ILE A 40 9.11 -23.00 -4.16
N THR A 41 9.82 -22.16 -3.40
CA THR A 41 10.22 -20.82 -3.88
C THR A 41 11.24 -20.91 -5.00
N LEU A 42 12.17 -21.86 -4.95
CA LEU A 42 13.12 -22.13 -6.03
C LEU A 42 12.39 -22.50 -7.33
N ILE A 43 11.43 -23.43 -7.27
CA ILE A 43 10.63 -23.86 -8.42
C ILE A 43 9.84 -22.69 -8.99
N MET A 44 9.17 -21.90 -8.15
CA MET A 44 8.44 -20.71 -8.60
C MET A 44 9.34 -19.70 -9.29
N PHE A 45 10.52 -19.44 -8.75
CA PHE A 45 11.49 -18.53 -9.37
C PHE A 45 11.97 -19.07 -10.72
N LEU A 46 12.19 -20.37 -10.85
CA LEU A 46 12.58 -21.03 -12.09
C LEU A 46 11.49 -20.88 -13.17
N VAL A 47 10.22 -21.09 -12.80
CA VAL A 47 9.08 -20.89 -13.71
C VAL A 47 9.00 -19.44 -14.20
N ILE A 48 9.12 -18.47 -13.29
CA ILE A 48 9.10 -17.04 -13.64
C ILE A 48 10.27 -16.69 -14.57
N LEU A 49 11.48 -17.16 -14.25
CA LEU A 49 12.67 -16.92 -15.07
C LEU A 49 12.52 -17.47 -16.48
N VAL A 50 12.01 -18.68 -16.64
CA VAL A 50 11.75 -19.27 -17.97
C VAL A 50 10.74 -18.41 -18.73
N PHE A 51 9.69 -17.94 -18.08
CA PHE A 51 8.67 -17.11 -18.73
C PHE A 51 9.22 -15.74 -19.17
N VAL A 52 10.02 -15.10 -18.31
CA VAL A 52 10.72 -13.85 -18.65
C VAL A 52 11.71 -14.07 -19.77
N PHE A 53 12.48 -15.17 -19.72
CA PHE A 53 13.46 -15.52 -20.74
C PHE A 53 12.80 -15.73 -22.10
N ILE A 54 11.70 -16.49 -22.18
CA ILE A 54 10.96 -16.69 -23.43
C ILE A 54 10.46 -15.36 -23.98
N LYS A 55 9.87 -14.51 -23.12
CA LYS A 55 9.37 -13.19 -23.53
C LYS A 55 10.50 -12.28 -24.04
N GLU A 56 11.62 -12.22 -23.33
CA GLU A 56 12.78 -11.43 -23.76
C GLU A 56 13.40 -11.99 -25.03
N TYR A 57 13.51 -13.31 -25.16
CA TYR A 57 14.00 -13.97 -26.36
C TYR A 57 13.11 -13.67 -27.57
N ILE A 58 11.79 -13.78 -27.44
CA ILE A 58 10.85 -13.41 -28.51
C ILE A 58 10.98 -11.93 -28.88
N SER A 59 11.16 -11.06 -27.88
CA SER A 59 11.32 -9.63 -28.11
C SER A 59 12.63 -9.33 -28.82
N LEU A 60 13.70 -10.04 -28.47
CA LEU A 60 15.03 -9.87 -29.02
C LEU A 60 15.09 -10.38 -30.47
N VAL A 61 14.47 -11.53 -30.76
CA VAL A 61 14.41 -12.10 -32.12
C VAL A 61 13.53 -11.27 -33.05
N ASN A 62 12.42 -10.70 -32.56
CA ASN A 62 11.55 -9.83 -33.36
C ASN A 62 12.11 -8.40 -33.56
N THR A 63 13.29 -8.09 -33.02
CA THR A 63 13.92 -6.78 -33.22
C THR A 63 14.85 -6.84 -34.43
N ASP A 64 14.39 -6.33 -35.58
CA ASP A 64 15.23 -6.22 -36.78
C ASP A 64 16.52 -5.43 -36.50
N ILE A 65 17.65 -5.98 -36.94
CA ILE A 65 18.99 -5.36 -36.80
C ILE A 65 19.03 -3.98 -37.47
N THR A 66 18.30 -3.81 -38.59
CA THR A 66 18.14 -2.54 -39.30
C THR A 66 17.38 -1.51 -38.45
N LYS A 67 16.40 -1.94 -37.65
CA LYS A 67 15.69 -1.07 -36.71
C LYS A 67 16.62 -0.63 -35.58
N LEU A 68 17.60 -1.43 -35.17
CA LEU A 68 18.61 -1.01 -34.18
C LEU A 68 19.56 0.06 -34.74
N ILE A 69 19.94 -0.07 -36.02
CA ILE A 69 20.85 0.88 -36.72
C ILE A 69 20.13 2.22 -36.99
N TYR A 70 18.86 2.19 -37.42
CA TYR A 70 18.07 3.39 -37.71
C TYR A 70 17.24 3.91 -36.51
N ALA A 71 17.09 3.17 -35.41
CA ALA A 71 16.39 3.65 -34.20
C ALA A 71 17.06 4.90 -33.63
N THR A 72 18.39 4.96 -33.66
CA THR A 72 19.11 6.11 -33.11
C THR A 72 18.73 7.43 -33.80
N SER A 73 18.44 7.41 -35.11
CA SER A 73 18.05 8.59 -35.89
C SER A 73 16.54 8.88 -35.85
N ILE A 74 15.68 7.84 -35.83
CA ILE A 74 14.23 7.99 -35.81
C ILE A 74 13.73 8.48 -34.43
N TYR A 75 14.32 7.99 -33.34
CA TYR A 75 13.91 8.37 -31.97
C TYR A 75 14.30 9.80 -31.57
N GLN A 76 15.20 10.46 -32.31
CA GLN A 76 15.53 11.87 -32.08
C GLN A 76 14.50 12.84 -32.66
N ASN A 77 13.78 12.47 -33.73
CA ASN A 77 12.95 13.42 -34.49
C ASN A 77 11.45 13.40 -34.14
N GLU A 78 10.86 12.27 -33.74
CA GLU A 78 9.38 12.14 -33.79
C GLU A 78 8.59 12.61 -32.56
N ASN A 79 9.18 12.78 -31.36
CA ASN A 79 8.36 12.74 -30.14
C ASN A 79 8.22 14.04 -29.33
N ASN A 80 8.76 15.17 -29.79
CA ASN A 80 8.99 16.31 -28.89
C ASN A 80 7.78 17.26 -28.70
N LYS A 81 6.81 17.33 -29.62
CA LYS A 81 5.82 18.42 -29.60
C LYS A 81 4.48 18.12 -28.92
N ASN A 82 4.08 16.86 -28.76
CA ASN A 82 2.68 16.51 -28.46
C ASN A 82 2.48 15.65 -27.20
N LYS A 83 3.41 15.66 -26.23
CA LYS A 83 3.28 14.88 -24.98
C LYS A 83 3.18 15.73 -23.72
N THR A 84 3.55 17.01 -23.81
CA THR A 84 3.51 18.01 -22.74
C THR A 84 2.11 18.19 -22.14
N TYR A 85 1.08 18.25 -22.99
CA TYR A 85 -0.30 18.43 -22.53
C TYR A 85 -0.79 17.25 -21.66
N LYS A 86 -0.31 16.03 -21.92
CA LYS A 86 -0.69 14.84 -21.14
C LYS A 86 -0.16 14.91 -19.71
N GLY A 87 0.98 15.57 -19.50
CA GLY A 87 1.58 15.75 -18.19
C GLY A 87 0.77 16.70 -17.31
N ILE A 88 0.38 17.85 -17.89
CA ILE A 88 -0.50 18.82 -17.23
C ILE A 88 -1.85 18.16 -16.88
N LEU A 89 -2.41 17.38 -17.80
CA LEU A 89 -3.66 16.66 -17.59
C LEU A 89 -3.53 15.64 -16.44
N GLY A 90 -2.42 14.89 -16.39
CA GLY A 90 -2.15 13.95 -15.30
C GLY A 90 -2.08 14.62 -13.93
N LEU A 91 -1.45 15.80 -13.84
CA LEU A 91 -1.38 16.59 -12.62
C LEU A 91 -2.77 17.08 -12.18
N ILE A 92 -3.59 17.57 -13.11
CA ILE A 92 -4.98 17.98 -12.85
C ILE A 92 -5.80 16.79 -12.33
N VAL A 93 -5.65 15.61 -12.95
CA VAL A 93 -6.37 14.39 -12.51
C VAL A 93 -6.01 14.01 -11.07
N ILE A 94 -4.75 14.11 -10.67
CA ILE A 94 -4.33 13.83 -9.28
C ILE A 94 -4.93 14.85 -8.31
N ILE A 95 -4.96 16.13 -8.67
CA ILE A 95 -5.58 17.17 -7.84
C ILE A 95 -7.07 16.89 -7.68
N ILE A 96 -7.78 16.54 -8.76
CA ILE A 96 -9.20 16.19 -8.71
C ILE A 96 -9.42 14.98 -7.79
N ALA A 97 -8.58 13.95 -7.89
CA ALA A 97 -8.66 12.77 -7.02
C ALA A 97 -8.54 13.14 -5.52
N TYR A 98 -7.66 14.10 -5.21
CA TYR A 98 -7.49 14.63 -3.86
C TYR A 98 -8.71 15.43 -3.37
N VAL A 99 -9.32 16.24 -4.25
CA VAL A 99 -10.53 16.98 -3.93
C VAL A 99 -11.71 16.02 -3.69
N ILE A 100 -11.86 14.97 -4.50
CA ILE A 100 -12.94 13.98 -4.34
C ILE A 100 -12.89 13.33 -2.96
N ILE A 101 -11.71 12.89 -2.51
CA ILE A 101 -11.59 12.22 -1.20
C ILE A 101 -11.77 13.19 -0.03
N LEU A 102 -11.42 14.47 -0.19
CA LEU A 102 -11.58 15.46 0.88
C LEU A 102 -13.05 15.89 1.05
N TYR A 103 -13.79 15.96 -0.06
CA TYR A 103 -15.20 16.41 -0.07
C TYR A 103 -16.21 15.27 -0.25
N TYR A 104 -15.84 14.00 -0.03
CA TYR A 104 -16.72 12.85 -0.25
C TYR A 104 -18.06 12.96 0.50
N LYS A 105 -18.05 13.52 1.73
CA LYS A 105 -19.26 13.78 2.53
C LYS A 105 -20.20 14.79 1.86
N LYS A 106 -19.64 15.84 1.23
CA LYS A 106 -20.42 16.87 0.53
C LYS A 106 -21.02 16.35 -0.77
N PHE A 107 -20.37 15.39 -1.41
CA PHE A 107 -20.84 14.75 -2.65
C PHE A 107 -21.79 13.56 -2.41
N ASN A 108 -22.14 13.25 -1.16
CA ASN A 108 -22.96 12.09 -0.81
C ASN A 108 -22.42 10.74 -1.33
N ILE A 109 -21.10 10.63 -1.50
CA ILE A 109 -20.45 9.42 -2.00
C ILE A 109 -20.11 8.52 -0.79
N PRO A 110 -20.49 7.24 -0.79
CA PRO A 110 -20.10 6.32 0.28
C PRO A 110 -18.57 6.17 0.32
N PHE A 111 -18.02 6.21 1.55
CA PHE A 111 -16.57 6.20 1.79
C PHE A 111 -15.79 5.08 1.06
N PRO A 112 -16.28 3.81 1.01
CA PRO A 112 -15.57 2.76 0.29
C PRO A 112 -15.47 2.99 -1.23
N ILE A 113 -16.52 3.52 -1.85
CA ILE A 113 -16.53 3.86 -3.28
C ILE A 113 -15.57 5.03 -3.55
N ALA A 114 -15.57 6.05 -2.68
CA ALA A 114 -14.70 7.21 -2.82
C ALA A 114 -13.21 6.80 -2.78
N ILE A 115 -12.83 5.87 -1.91
CA ILE A 115 -11.45 5.36 -1.88
C ILE A 115 -11.10 4.63 -3.17
N MET A 116 -11.97 3.71 -3.65
CA MET A 116 -11.70 2.98 -4.88
C MET A 116 -11.54 3.91 -6.08
N ILE A 117 -12.43 4.90 -6.23
CA ILE A 117 -12.36 5.86 -7.34
C ILE A 117 -11.06 6.67 -7.26
N THR A 118 -10.69 7.15 -6.07
CA THR A 118 -9.47 7.95 -5.87
C THR A 118 -8.21 7.15 -6.19
N VAL A 119 -8.10 5.90 -5.75
CA VAL A 119 -6.92 5.06 -6.04
C VAL A 119 -6.77 4.84 -7.55
N LEU A 120 -7.86 4.53 -8.24
CA LEU A 120 -7.86 4.30 -9.68
C LEU A 120 -7.47 5.58 -10.45
N MET A 121 -7.97 6.73 -10.01
CA MET A 121 -7.66 8.04 -10.56
C MET A 121 -6.18 8.42 -10.33
N VAL A 122 -5.60 8.09 -9.17
CA VAL A 122 -4.18 8.31 -8.88
C VAL A 122 -3.28 7.43 -9.75
N ILE A 123 -3.65 6.16 -9.97
CA ILE A 123 -2.90 5.26 -10.87
C ILE A 123 -2.93 5.82 -12.30
N LEU A 124 -4.10 6.22 -12.81
CA LEU A 124 -4.20 6.84 -14.13
C LEU A 124 -3.42 8.16 -14.20
N GLY A 125 -3.61 9.05 -13.23
CA GLY A 125 -2.96 10.35 -13.15
C GLY A 125 -1.44 10.26 -13.14
N THR A 126 -0.87 9.34 -12.35
CA THR A 126 0.58 9.11 -12.29
C THR A 126 1.13 8.59 -13.62
N THR A 127 0.45 7.65 -14.30
CA THR A 127 0.90 7.20 -15.64
C THR A 127 0.89 8.32 -16.67
N LEU A 128 -0.11 9.21 -16.65
CA LEU A 128 -0.17 10.38 -17.53
C LEU A 128 0.90 11.42 -17.18
N LEU A 129 1.13 11.65 -15.89
CA LEU A 129 2.15 12.55 -15.38
C LEU A 129 3.53 12.12 -15.87
N PHE A 130 3.93 10.85 -15.67
CA PHE A 130 5.22 10.37 -16.17
C PHE A 130 5.31 10.46 -17.70
N LYS A 131 4.25 10.11 -18.44
CA LYS A 131 4.24 10.23 -19.91
C LYS A 131 4.49 11.66 -20.42
N GLY A 132 4.02 12.70 -19.72
CA GLY A 132 4.07 14.07 -20.21
C GLY A 132 4.97 15.03 -19.44
N PHE A 133 4.90 15.05 -18.11
CA PHE A 133 5.64 15.98 -17.26
C PHE A 133 7.14 15.71 -17.30
N PHE A 134 7.52 14.44 -17.24
CA PHE A 134 8.93 14.07 -17.29
C PHE A 134 9.53 14.32 -18.68
N THR A 135 8.74 14.06 -19.74
CA THR A 135 9.11 14.44 -21.11
C THR A 135 9.29 15.96 -21.24
N PHE A 136 8.41 16.78 -20.64
CA PHE A 136 8.56 18.24 -20.63
C PHE A 136 9.83 18.71 -19.92
N ILE A 137 10.12 18.15 -18.74
CA ILE A 137 11.33 18.50 -17.98
C ILE A 137 12.59 18.14 -18.78
N VAL A 138 12.60 16.95 -19.37
CA VAL A 138 13.71 16.48 -20.22
C VAL A 138 13.87 17.37 -21.45
N SER A 139 12.78 17.72 -22.14
CA SER A 139 12.83 18.64 -23.29
C SER A 139 13.35 20.02 -22.89
N LYS A 140 12.92 20.56 -21.75
CA LYS A 140 13.41 21.87 -21.25
C LYS A 140 14.89 21.82 -20.85
N LEU A 141 15.39 20.68 -20.36
CA LEU A 141 16.82 20.47 -20.12
C LEU A 141 17.61 20.37 -21.44
N ILE A 142 17.04 19.76 -22.48
CA ILE A 142 17.65 19.67 -23.82
C ILE A 142 17.68 21.04 -24.51
N ASP A 143 16.58 21.81 -24.43
CA ASP A 143 16.43 23.11 -25.09
C ASP A 143 17.30 24.21 -24.45
N ASN A 144 17.70 24.05 -23.19
CA ASN A 144 18.59 24.99 -22.51
C ASN A 144 20.05 24.80 -22.93
N LYS A 145 20.43 25.45 -24.05
CA LYS A 145 21.80 25.41 -24.58
C LYS A 145 22.87 25.83 -23.56
N ASN A 146 22.56 26.73 -22.62
CA ASN A 146 23.52 27.14 -21.59
C ASN A 146 23.82 26.05 -20.56
N PHE A 147 22.93 25.06 -20.38
CA PHE A 147 23.16 23.92 -19.50
C PHE A 147 23.81 22.75 -20.26
N LEU A 148 23.32 22.46 -21.47
CA LEU A 148 23.80 21.35 -22.28
C LEU A 148 25.25 21.55 -22.76
N TYR A 149 25.63 22.79 -23.08
CA TYR A 149 26.97 23.15 -23.58
C TYR A 149 27.91 23.69 -22.49
N LYS A 150 27.56 23.55 -21.21
CA LYS A 150 28.42 24.03 -20.11
C LYS A 150 29.56 23.04 -19.84
N GLY A 151 30.70 23.25 -20.47
CA GLY A 151 31.95 22.53 -20.22
C GLY A 151 32.31 21.48 -21.28
N THR A 152 33.30 20.64 -20.99
CA THR A 152 33.89 19.65 -21.93
C THR A 152 33.12 18.31 -21.99
N ASN A 153 32.18 18.05 -21.08
CA ASN A 153 31.44 16.78 -20.95
C ASN A 153 30.04 16.78 -21.62
N VAL A 154 29.85 17.58 -22.68
CA VAL A 154 28.58 17.69 -23.45
C VAL A 154 28.06 16.32 -23.92
N LEU A 155 28.96 15.39 -24.26
CA LEU A 155 28.60 14.04 -24.69
C LEU A 155 27.97 13.22 -23.54
N SER A 156 28.51 13.35 -22.33
CA SER A 156 28.02 12.63 -21.15
C SER A 156 26.63 13.10 -20.72
N TYR A 157 26.39 14.42 -20.73
CA TYR A 157 25.08 14.98 -20.38
C TYR A 157 23.99 14.55 -21.36
N ASN A 158 24.27 14.60 -22.67
CA ASN A 158 23.35 14.11 -23.68
C ASN A 158 23.01 12.62 -23.47
N ASN A 159 24.02 11.78 -23.24
CA ASN A 159 23.79 10.35 -22.99
C ASN A 159 22.90 10.07 -21.77
N ILE A 160 23.08 10.80 -20.67
CA ILE A 160 22.25 10.65 -19.46
C ILE A 160 20.80 11.05 -19.76
N ILE A 161 20.61 12.20 -20.42
CA ILE A 161 19.29 12.73 -20.79
C ILE A 161 18.53 11.76 -21.71
N PHE A 162 19.21 11.15 -22.69
CA PHE A 162 18.60 10.14 -23.57
C PHE A 162 18.18 8.87 -22.80
N ARG A 163 19.05 8.36 -21.92
CA ARG A 163 18.71 7.18 -21.08
C ARG A 163 17.53 7.45 -20.14
N ILE A 164 17.48 8.65 -19.56
CA ILE A 164 16.38 9.09 -18.69
C ILE A 164 15.06 9.15 -19.49
N ARG A 165 15.09 9.66 -20.72
CA ARG A 165 13.92 9.73 -21.61
C ARG A 165 13.37 8.34 -21.94
N ASP A 166 14.25 7.39 -22.25
CA ASP A 166 13.85 6.04 -22.65
C ASP A 166 13.36 5.20 -21.45
N ASN A 167 13.96 5.41 -20.27
CA ASN A 167 13.57 4.73 -19.03
C ASN A 167 12.36 5.36 -18.31
N ASN A 168 11.84 6.49 -18.79
CA ASN A 168 10.73 7.19 -18.14
C ASN A 168 9.48 6.32 -17.94
N LYS A 169 9.18 5.42 -18.90
CA LYS A 169 8.05 4.47 -18.75
C LYS A 169 8.24 3.52 -17.56
N VAL A 170 9.46 3.00 -17.39
CA VAL A 170 9.82 2.10 -16.28
C VAL A 170 9.81 2.86 -14.96
N LEU A 171 10.33 4.10 -14.96
CA LEU A 171 10.30 4.96 -13.78
C LEU A 171 8.87 5.23 -13.28
N GLY A 172 7.93 5.46 -14.21
CA GLY A 172 6.52 5.62 -13.86
C GLY A 172 5.88 4.38 -13.25
N GLN A 173 6.24 3.18 -13.74
CA GLN A 173 5.78 1.91 -13.14
C GLN A 173 6.34 1.72 -11.73
N ILE A 174 7.61 2.03 -11.51
CA ILE A 174 8.24 1.97 -10.18
C ILE A 174 7.55 2.93 -9.22
N ALA A 175 7.25 4.16 -9.65
CA ALA A 175 6.55 5.13 -8.82
C ALA A 175 5.17 4.62 -8.39
N ILE A 176 4.39 4.05 -9.31
CA ILE A 176 3.07 3.46 -8.99
C ILE A 176 3.20 2.32 -7.97
N LEU A 177 4.23 1.48 -8.12
CA LEU A 177 4.47 0.36 -7.22
C LEU A 177 4.81 0.83 -5.80
N ILE A 178 5.66 1.87 -5.68
CA ILE A 178 5.99 2.50 -4.39
C ILE A 178 4.75 3.15 -3.77
N THR A 179 3.97 3.90 -4.54
CA THR A 179 2.73 4.52 -4.06
C THR A 179 1.73 3.46 -3.58
N CYS A 180 1.53 2.38 -4.34
CA CYS A 180 0.65 1.29 -3.96
C CYS A 180 1.08 0.63 -2.63
N CYS A 181 2.37 0.32 -2.50
CA CYS A 181 2.93 -0.24 -1.27
C CYS A 181 2.71 0.71 -0.07
N LEU A 182 3.00 2.00 -0.26
CA LEU A 182 2.83 3.01 0.78
C LEU A 182 1.35 3.16 1.19
N THR A 183 0.44 3.27 0.22
CA THR A 183 -1.01 3.37 0.48
C THR A 183 -1.51 2.15 1.22
N SER A 184 -1.14 0.94 0.80
CA SER A 184 -1.53 -0.30 1.49
C SER A 184 -1.05 -0.33 2.95
N ALA A 185 0.18 0.11 3.21
CA ALA A 185 0.73 0.18 4.57
C ALA A 185 -0.02 1.20 5.44
N ILE A 186 -0.28 2.41 4.90
CA ILE A 186 -1.02 3.46 5.61
C ILE A 186 -2.44 3.00 5.93
N VAL A 187 -3.14 2.39 4.97
CA VAL A 187 -4.50 1.87 5.16
C VAL A 187 -4.53 0.79 6.24
N ALA A 188 -3.56 -0.13 6.24
CA ALA A 188 -3.49 -1.17 7.28
C ALA A 188 -3.29 -0.57 8.68
N ILE A 189 -2.38 0.40 8.82
CA ILE A 189 -2.09 1.06 10.11
C ILE A 189 -3.30 1.88 10.59
N THR A 190 -3.91 2.65 9.70
CA THR A 190 -5.09 3.48 10.03
C THR A 190 -6.31 2.64 10.34
N THR A 191 -6.54 1.54 9.62
CA THR A 191 -7.64 0.61 9.94
C THR A 191 -7.42 -0.02 11.32
N LYS A 192 -6.19 -0.43 11.65
CA LYS A 192 -5.87 -0.95 12.99
C LYS A 192 -6.16 0.10 14.07
N SER A 193 -5.70 1.35 13.90
CA SER A 193 -5.90 2.39 14.91
C SER A 193 -7.38 2.76 15.08
N LEU A 194 -8.16 2.76 14.00
CA LEU A 194 -9.60 2.99 14.04
C LEU A 194 -10.33 1.85 14.77
N LEU A 195 -9.95 0.59 14.52
CA LEU A 195 -10.55 -0.56 15.19
C LEU A 195 -10.21 -0.63 16.68
N VAL A 196 -8.99 -0.27 17.08
CA VAL A 196 -8.60 -0.22 18.50
C VAL A 196 -9.36 0.89 19.22
N GLN A 197 -9.36 2.11 18.68
CA GLN A 197 -10.13 3.23 19.27
C GLN A 197 -11.64 2.95 19.30
N GLY A 198 -12.17 2.30 18.25
CA GLY A 198 -13.57 1.88 18.22
C GLY A 198 -13.89 0.85 19.30
N LYS A 199 -13.01 -0.14 19.51
CA LYS A 199 -13.18 -1.13 20.59
C LYS A 199 -13.19 -0.51 21.97
N ASP A 200 -12.26 0.41 22.25
CA ASP A 200 -12.20 1.08 23.56
C ASP A 200 -13.43 1.96 23.82
N SER A 201 -14.06 2.49 22.75
CA SER A 201 -15.26 3.32 22.84
C SER A 201 -16.57 2.53 22.88
N GLU A 202 -16.64 1.38 22.22
CA GLU A 202 -17.88 0.59 22.05
C GLU A 202 -17.98 -0.57 23.05
N TYR A 203 -16.85 -1.09 23.51
CA TYR A 203 -16.76 -2.17 24.52
C TYR A 203 -15.70 -1.84 25.59
N PRO A 204 -15.95 -0.85 26.48
CA PRO A 204 -14.99 -0.44 27.50
C PRO A 204 -14.72 -1.50 28.60
N TYR A 205 -15.38 -2.68 28.54
CA TYR A 205 -15.26 -3.74 29.54
C TYR A 205 -14.85 -5.08 28.92
N SER A 206 -13.80 -5.68 29.48
CA SER A 206 -13.34 -7.05 29.16
C SER A 206 -14.37 -8.12 29.54
N LEU A 207 -15.23 -7.83 30.53
CA LEU A 207 -16.24 -8.72 31.09
C LEU A 207 -17.47 -7.89 31.51
N THR A 208 -18.64 -8.17 30.91
CA THR A 208 -19.92 -7.59 31.34
C THR A 208 -20.77 -8.68 31.95
N TYR A 209 -20.99 -8.62 33.26
CA TYR A 209 -21.87 -9.52 34.00
C TYR A 209 -23.04 -8.73 34.57
N ILE A 210 -24.25 -9.10 34.17
CA ILE A 210 -25.50 -8.51 34.67
C ILE A 210 -26.13 -9.56 35.59
N GLY A 211 -26.11 -9.31 36.90
CA GLY A 211 -26.65 -10.21 37.90
C GLY A 211 -26.56 -9.63 39.32
N ASP A 212 -27.24 -10.27 40.26
CA ASP A 212 -27.35 -9.80 41.65
C ASP A 212 -25.97 -9.74 42.34
N ILE A 213 -25.68 -8.61 43.02
CA ILE A 213 -24.34 -8.21 43.48
C ILE A 213 -23.73 -9.17 44.52
N ASN A 214 -24.55 -10.05 45.10
CA ASN A 214 -24.16 -11.00 46.15
C ASN A 214 -23.78 -12.42 45.65
N ASN A 215 -23.58 -12.62 44.35
CA ASN A 215 -23.23 -13.94 43.81
C ASN A 215 -21.73 -14.28 43.95
N GLU A 216 -21.43 -15.43 44.56
CA GLU A 216 -20.09 -16.01 44.74
C GLU A 216 -19.30 -16.14 43.41
N VAL A 217 -20.04 -16.31 42.31
CA VAL A 217 -19.52 -16.41 40.93
C VAL A 217 -18.77 -15.15 40.49
N VAL A 218 -19.22 -13.96 40.90
CA VAL A 218 -18.60 -12.67 40.52
C VAL A 218 -17.24 -12.52 41.20
N ASN A 219 -17.15 -12.88 42.47
CA ASN A 219 -15.89 -12.82 43.22
C ASN A 219 -14.86 -13.83 42.69
N ASN A 220 -15.31 -15.03 42.27
CA ASN A 220 -14.42 -16.00 41.62
C ASN A 220 -13.93 -15.52 40.25
N ALA A 221 -14.79 -14.94 39.42
CA ALA A 221 -14.42 -14.41 38.11
C ALA A 221 -13.37 -13.28 38.22
N ILE A 222 -13.54 -12.38 39.19
CA ILE A 222 -12.58 -11.30 39.48
C ILE A 222 -11.22 -11.86 39.93
N ASN A 223 -11.21 -12.88 40.80
CA ASN A 223 -9.97 -13.51 41.25
C ASN A 223 -9.23 -14.26 40.13
N LEU A 224 -9.96 -14.83 39.17
CA LEU A 224 -9.40 -15.54 38.02
C LEU A 224 -8.84 -14.60 36.94
N SER A 225 -9.43 -13.41 36.74
CA SER A 225 -8.98 -12.48 35.69
C SER A 225 -7.64 -11.82 36.01
N LYS A 226 -7.29 -11.65 37.29
CA LYS A 226 -6.09 -10.93 37.78
C LYS A 226 -5.96 -9.49 37.25
N GLU A 227 -6.98 -8.93 36.62
CA GLU A 227 -7.01 -7.55 36.14
C GLU A 227 -7.42 -6.61 37.29
N LYS A 228 -6.80 -5.43 37.35
CA LYS A 228 -7.10 -4.43 38.37
C LYS A 228 -8.46 -3.81 38.06
N ILE A 229 -9.39 -3.85 39.01
CA ILE A 229 -10.70 -3.22 38.85
C ILE A 229 -10.50 -1.70 38.92
N ASP A 230 -10.60 -1.02 37.78
CA ASP A 230 -10.37 0.42 37.70
C ASP A 230 -11.56 1.24 38.24
N TYR A 231 -12.79 0.72 38.18
CA TYR A 231 -13.96 1.40 38.73
C TYR A 231 -15.15 0.44 38.99
N LYS A 232 -15.93 0.72 40.05
CA LYS A 232 -17.16 0.01 40.41
C LYS A 232 -18.34 0.97 40.20
N LEU A 233 -19.14 0.74 39.17
CA LEU A 233 -20.33 1.55 38.87
C LEU A 233 -21.59 0.75 39.21
N THR A 234 -22.44 1.33 40.04
CA THR A 234 -23.82 0.86 40.25
C THR A 234 -24.71 1.68 39.34
N THR A 235 -25.18 1.09 38.24
CA THR A 235 -26.08 1.76 37.30
C THR A 235 -27.47 1.16 37.41
N GLU A 236 -28.48 2.02 37.57
CA GLU A 236 -29.88 1.61 37.42
C GLU A 236 -30.15 1.30 35.95
N VAL A 237 -30.61 0.09 35.70
CA VAL A 237 -30.89 -0.41 34.36
C VAL A 237 -32.40 -0.27 34.14
N ILE A 238 -32.81 0.45 33.09
CA ILE A 238 -34.22 0.52 32.71
C ILE A 238 -34.47 -0.64 31.72
N PRO A 239 -35.23 -1.67 32.10
CA PRO A 239 -35.53 -2.77 31.18
C PRO A 239 -36.44 -2.26 30.06
N TYR A 240 -36.02 -2.48 28.81
CA TYR A 240 -36.85 -2.27 27.63
C TYR A 240 -37.10 -3.63 26.97
N GLU A 241 -38.34 -4.10 27.07
CA GLU A 241 -38.78 -5.32 26.40
C GLU A 241 -38.91 -5.03 24.90
N VAL A 242 -38.10 -5.70 24.09
CA VAL A 242 -38.22 -5.66 22.64
C VAL A 242 -38.92 -6.93 22.19
N GLU A 243 -40.15 -6.80 21.71
CA GLU A 243 -40.90 -7.91 21.14
C GLU A 243 -40.33 -8.23 19.75
N SER A 244 -39.23 -8.99 19.71
CA SER A 244 -38.55 -9.40 18.49
C SER A 244 -38.64 -10.93 18.35
N SER A 245 -39.54 -11.38 17.47
CA SER A 245 -39.87 -12.78 17.24
C SER A 245 -38.79 -13.62 16.52
N GLN A 246 -37.57 -13.09 16.31
CA GLN A 246 -36.52 -13.78 15.54
C GLN A 246 -35.22 -14.04 16.30
N ILE A 247 -35.05 -13.54 17.53
CA ILE A 247 -33.83 -13.78 18.33
C ILE A 247 -34.24 -14.01 19.80
N PRO A 248 -34.26 -15.26 20.30
CA PRO A 248 -34.68 -15.57 21.67
C PRO A 248 -33.81 -14.92 22.76
N LEU A 249 -32.59 -14.49 22.40
CA LEU A 249 -31.66 -13.78 23.30
C LEU A 249 -31.87 -12.26 23.34
N ALA A 250 -32.78 -11.72 22.52
CA ALA A 250 -33.02 -10.27 22.39
C ALA A 250 -34.23 -9.76 23.20
N ASN A 251 -34.92 -10.62 23.96
CA ASN A 251 -36.12 -10.22 24.69
C ASN A 251 -35.84 -9.22 25.83
N ASN A 252 -34.62 -9.17 26.36
CA ASN A 252 -34.21 -8.23 27.41
C ASN A 252 -32.99 -7.42 26.96
N ILE A 253 -33.22 -6.36 26.19
CA ILE A 253 -32.18 -5.39 25.87
C ILE A 253 -32.22 -4.29 26.92
N ASN A 254 -31.23 -4.31 27.78
CA ASN A 254 -31.07 -3.33 28.84
C ASN A 254 -30.26 -2.15 28.31
N ILE A 255 -30.89 -0.97 28.21
CA ILE A 255 -30.23 0.24 27.76
C ILE A 255 -29.48 0.84 28.94
N ILE A 256 -28.16 0.88 28.86
CA ILE A 256 -27.31 1.57 29.82
C ILE A 256 -27.23 3.03 29.37
N LYS A 257 -27.82 3.94 30.15
CA LYS A 257 -27.65 5.39 29.94
C LYS A 257 -26.37 5.83 30.64
N PHE A 258 -25.38 6.24 29.84
CA PHE A 258 -24.23 7.01 30.33
C PHE A 258 -24.64 8.46 30.63
#